data_AF-A0A2K9YYS2-F1
#
_entry.id   AF-A0A2K9YYS2-F1
#
_cell.length_a   1.000
_cell.length_b   1.000
_cell.length_c   1.000
_cell.angle_alpha   90.00
_cell.angle_beta   90.00
_cell.angle_gamma   90.00
#
_symmetry.space_group_name_H-M   'P 1'
#
loop_
_entity.id
_entity.type
_entity.pdbx_description
1 polymer ?
#
loop_
_entity_poly.entity_id
_entity_poly.type
_entity_poly.pdbx_seq_one_letter_code
_entity_poly.pdbx_strand_id
1 'polypeptide(L)'
;MDIADIRNRAQGVKPGEVTTREIEYAREILSAAKGNISAALYVVGLCGEPTDARLVEPYLFGEERDVYGELALKILCRYMGLIDAYKDLLRALIMSDEDIGWQNSRMTAIHLADVYLEKLHDNAIGCKLLEIMMTENDQDRLSARFSLIEILGLRQILADPFAIEFDEFTEDLQIIIAAAQARFHCSAEAPIIH
;
A
#
# COMPACT_ATOMS: atom_id res chain seq x y z
N MET A 1 -18.00 -0.74 24.57
CA MET A 1 -18.17 -1.30 23.21
C MET A 1 -16.80 -1.82 22.79
N ASP A 2 -16.72 -3.05 22.27
CA ASP A 2 -15.43 -3.65 21.91
C ASP A 2 -15.07 -3.33 20.46
N ILE A 3 -14.07 -2.46 20.28
CA ILE A 3 -13.63 -2.01 18.96
C ILE A 3 -12.95 -3.13 18.16
N ALA A 4 -12.36 -4.13 18.81
CA ALA A 4 -11.73 -5.26 18.12
C ALA A 4 -12.78 -6.16 17.46
N ASP A 5 -13.92 -6.39 18.15
CA ASP A 5 -15.06 -7.11 17.57
C ASP A 5 -15.65 -6.37 16.36
N ILE A 6 -15.84 -5.05 16.48
CA ILE A 6 -16.37 -4.22 15.40
C ILE A 6 -15.43 -4.27 14.19
N ARG A 7 -14.12 -4.12 14.40
CA ARG A 7 -13.12 -4.23 13.35
C ARG A 7 -13.21 -5.57 12.62
N ASN A 8 -13.31 -6.68 13.35
CA ASN A 8 -13.40 -8.00 12.74
C ASN A 8 -14.66 -8.16 11.86
N ARG A 9 -15.78 -7.54 12.25
CA ARG A 9 -16.98 -7.45 11.40
C ARG A 9 -16.77 -6.56 10.18
N ALA A 10 -16.20 -5.37 10.36
CA ALA A 10 -15.87 -4.44 9.27
C ALA A 10 -15.00 -5.10 8.18
N GLN A 11 -14.03 -5.92 8.60
CA GLN A 11 -13.12 -6.63 7.70
C GLN A 11 -13.73 -7.91 7.08
N GLY A 12 -14.96 -8.27 7.42
CA GLY A 12 -15.60 -9.52 6.96
C GLY A 12 -15.03 -10.80 7.59
N VAL A 13 -14.15 -10.68 8.59
CA VAL A 13 -13.58 -11.84 9.34
C VAL A 13 -14.64 -12.47 10.23
N LYS A 14 -15.56 -11.66 10.76
CA LYS A 14 -16.70 -12.10 11.58
C LYS A 14 -18.01 -11.68 10.92
N PRO A 15 -19.08 -12.49 10.96
CA PRO A 15 -20.38 -12.08 10.45
C PRO A 15 -21.00 -10.94 11.28
N GLY A 16 -21.76 -10.09 10.60
CA GLY A 16 -22.54 -9.00 11.19
C GLY A 16 -22.21 -7.65 10.57
N GLU A 17 -23.22 -6.80 10.43
CA GLU A 17 -23.06 -5.43 9.93
C GLU A 17 -22.45 -4.53 11.01
N VAL A 18 -21.76 -3.47 10.59
CA VAL A 18 -21.29 -2.40 11.48
C VAL A 18 -22.32 -1.27 11.47
N THR A 19 -22.84 -0.94 12.65
CA THR A 19 -23.88 0.08 12.79
C THR A 19 -23.30 1.49 12.81
N THR A 20 -24.12 2.51 12.49
CA THR A 20 -23.71 3.93 12.57
C THR A 20 -23.15 4.30 13.93
N ARG A 21 -23.74 3.79 15.02
CA ARG A 21 -23.26 4.06 16.39
C ARG A 21 -21.86 3.48 16.65
N GLU A 22 -21.53 2.35 16.03
CA GLU A 22 -20.21 1.73 16.15
C GLU A 22 -19.16 2.49 15.34
N ILE A 23 -19.55 3.06 14.20
CA ILE A 23 -18.70 3.98 13.42
C ILE A 23 -18.44 5.25 14.23
N GLU A 24 -19.46 5.86 14.84
CA GLU A 24 -19.27 7.04 15.71
C GLU A 24 -18.34 6.75 16.89
N TYR A 25 -18.45 5.57 17.50
CA TYR A 25 -17.53 5.15 18.55
C TYR A 25 -16.08 5.06 18.06
N ALA A 26 -15.85 4.58 16.82
CA ALA A 26 -14.53 4.59 16.22
C ALA A 26 -14.03 6.02 15.92
N ARG A 27 -14.91 6.92 15.43
CA ARG A 27 -14.59 8.34 15.23
C ARG A 27 -14.18 9.03 16.54
N GLU A 28 -14.86 8.73 17.65
CA GLU A 28 -14.53 9.24 18.99
C GLU A 28 -13.13 8.78 19.43
N ILE A 29 -12.77 7.51 19.21
CA ILE A 29 -11.44 6.97 19.52
C ILE A 29 -10.34 7.73 18.76
N LEU A 30 -10.53 7.95 17.45
CA LEU A 30 -9.57 8.69 16.62
C LEU A 30 -9.49 10.17 17.03
N SER A 31 -10.64 10.81 17.26
CA SER A 31 -10.69 12.23 17.65
C SER A 31 -10.04 12.49 19.01
N ALA A 32 -10.19 11.56 19.95
CA ALA A 32 -9.61 11.65 21.28
C ALA A 32 -8.16 11.14 21.35
N ALA A 33 -7.63 10.58 20.25
CA ALA A 33 -6.35 9.87 20.20
C ALA A 33 -6.17 8.89 21.38
N LYS A 34 -7.24 8.15 21.73
CA LYS A 34 -7.26 7.30 22.92
C LYS A 34 -8.02 6.00 22.70
N GLY A 35 -7.34 4.89 23.00
CA GLY A 35 -7.88 3.54 22.87
C GLY A 35 -7.13 2.74 21.83
N ASN A 36 -7.80 1.81 21.16
CA ASN A 36 -7.19 1.02 20.10
C ASN A 36 -7.33 1.75 18.76
N ILE A 37 -6.33 2.58 18.45
CA ILE A 37 -6.27 3.42 17.25
C ILE A 37 -6.29 2.56 15.99
N SER A 38 -5.47 1.51 15.91
CA SER A 38 -5.41 0.64 14.73
C SER A 38 -6.78 0.03 14.39
N ALA A 39 -7.53 -0.41 15.40
CA ALA A 39 -8.86 -0.96 15.17
C ALA A 39 -9.85 0.13 14.72
N ALA A 40 -9.79 1.33 15.31
CA ALA A 40 -10.63 2.45 14.91
C ALA A 40 -10.32 2.92 13.48
N LEU A 41 -9.05 2.96 13.07
CA LEU A 41 -8.62 3.28 11.71
C LEU A 41 -9.23 2.34 10.68
N TYR A 42 -9.22 1.02 10.94
CA TYR A 42 -9.87 0.05 10.05
C TYR A 42 -11.38 0.23 9.99
N VAL A 43 -12.06 0.44 11.12
CA VAL A 43 -13.51 0.61 11.14
C VAL A 43 -13.92 1.86 10.37
N VAL A 44 -13.27 3.00 10.61
CA VAL A 44 -13.54 4.25 9.90
C VAL A 44 -13.15 4.14 8.42
N GLY A 45 -12.05 3.46 8.12
CA GLY A 45 -11.61 3.27 6.73
C GLY A 45 -12.55 2.44 5.88
N LEU A 46 -13.09 1.36 6.43
CA LEU A 46 -13.92 0.39 5.69
C LEU A 46 -15.42 0.73 5.70
N CYS A 47 -15.89 1.41 6.75
CA CYS A 47 -17.32 1.67 6.97
C CYS A 47 -17.67 3.16 7.10
N GLY A 48 -16.67 4.05 7.17
CA GLY A 48 -16.88 5.49 7.25
C GLY A 48 -17.08 6.14 5.89
N GLU A 49 -17.08 7.47 5.90
CA GLU A 49 -17.26 8.30 4.71
C GLU A 49 -15.94 8.95 4.31
N PRO A 50 -15.75 9.35 3.03
CA PRO A 50 -14.55 10.07 2.60
C PRO A 50 -14.22 11.32 3.43
N THR A 51 -15.23 11.99 4.00
CA THR A 51 -15.06 13.14 4.89
C THR A 51 -14.38 12.81 6.22
N ASP A 52 -14.33 11.53 6.61
CA ASP A 52 -13.63 11.06 7.79
C ASP A 52 -12.10 11.06 7.61
N ALA A 53 -11.58 11.33 6.41
CA ALA A 53 -10.15 11.48 6.15
C ALA A 53 -9.46 12.41 7.15
N ARG A 54 -10.13 13.51 7.55
CA ARG A 54 -9.63 14.46 8.56
C ARG A 54 -9.33 13.84 9.93
N LEU A 55 -9.92 12.68 10.24
CA LEU A 55 -9.68 11.92 11.47
C LEU A 55 -8.50 10.95 11.32
N VAL A 56 -8.13 10.60 10.08
CA VAL A 56 -7.05 9.68 9.76
C VAL A 56 -5.74 10.42 9.46
N GLU A 57 -5.81 11.58 8.80
CA GLU A 57 -4.65 12.40 8.44
C GLU A 57 -3.70 12.75 9.61
N PRO A 58 -4.17 13.00 10.85
CA PRO A 58 -3.28 13.22 11.98
C PRO A 58 -2.34 12.03 12.25
N TYR A 59 -2.76 10.81 11.91
CA TYR A 59 -1.95 9.60 12.06
C TYR A 59 -0.98 9.38 10.89
N LEU A 60 -1.14 10.11 9.79
CA LEU A 60 -0.22 10.12 8.66
C LEU A 60 0.85 11.22 8.81
N PHE A 61 0.44 12.41 9.27
CA PHE A 61 1.31 13.59 9.30
C PHE A 61 1.76 14.03 10.70
N GLY A 62 1.10 13.56 11.75
CA GLY A 62 1.35 13.96 13.14
C GLY A 62 2.41 13.14 13.85
N GLU A 63 2.43 13.24 15.19
CA GLU A 63 3.49 12.67 16.04
C GLU A 63 3.50 11.12 16.05
N GLU A 64 2.35 10.48 15.86
CA GLU A 64 2.24 9.02 15.90
C GLU A 64 2.44 8.35 14.52
N ARG A 65 2.95 9.09 13.53
CA ARG A 65 3.10 8.59 12.15
C ARG A 65 4.06 7.41 12.03
N ASP A 66 5.08 7.30 12.89
CA ASP A 66 5.97 6.12 12.88
C ASP A 66 5.26 4.85 13.37
N VAL A 67 4.13 4.99 14.08
CA VAL A 67 3.34 3.85 14.57
C VAL A 67 2.18 3.53 13.62
N TYR A 68 1.49 4.55 13.12
CA TYR A 68 0.24 4.39 12.38
C TYR A 68 0.29 4.88 10.93
N GLY A 69 1.38 5.51 10.47
CA GLY A 69 1.47 6.14 9.16
C GLY A 69 1.25 5.16 8.01
N GLU A 70 1.81 3.95 8.10
CA GLU A 70 1.55 2.87 7.13
C GLU A 70 0.05 2.57 7.03
N LEU A 71 -0.60 2.33 8.16
CA LEU A 71 -2.02 2.00 8.20
C LEU A 71 -2.86 3.18 7.73
N ALA A 72 -2.58 4.39 8.20
CA ALA A 72 -3.29 5.60 7.84
C ALA A 72 -3.25 5.85 6.32
N LEU A 73 -2.08 5.73 5.70
CA LEU A 73 -1.94 5.89 4.24
C LEU A 73 -2.76 4.83 3.49
N LYS A 74 -2.71 3.56 3.93
CA LYS A 74 -3.52 2.48 3.34
C LYS A 74 -5.02 2.73 3.50
N ILE A 75 -5.47 3.19 4.67
CA ILE A 75 -6.88 3.55 4.91
C ILE A 75 -7.33 4.62 3.93
N LEU A 76 -6.61 5.74 3.88
CA LEU A 76 -6.93 6.89 3.05
C LEU A 76 -6.99 6.53 1.56
N CYS A 77 -5.97 5.81 1.09
CA CYS A 77 -5.82 5.50 -0.32
C CYS A 77 -6.72 4.36 -0.79
N ARG A 78 -6.66 3.20 -0.12
CA ARG A 78 -7.32 1.97 -0.58
C ARG A 78 -8.77 1.88 -0.15
N TYR A 79 -9.06 2.14 1.12
CA TYR A 79 -10.42 1.90 1.64
C TYR A 79 -11.33 3.11 1.49
N MET A 80 -10.81 4.33 1.70
CA MET A 80 -11.56 5.57 1.43
C MET A 80 -11.49 6.02 -0.03
N GLY A 81 -10.63 5.39 -0.85
CA GLY A 81 -10.54 5.65 -2.28
C GLY A 81 -9.91 6.99 -2.67
N LEU A 82 -9.22 7.68 -1.74
CA LEU A 82 -8.73 9.05 -1.88
C LEU A 82 -7.37 9.16 -2.60
N ILE A 83 -7.05 8.22 -3.49
CA ILE A 83 -5.79 8.20 -4.26
C ILE A 83 -5.47 9.55 -4.90
N ASP A 84 -6.45 10.23 -5.49
CA ASP A 84 -6.22 11.51 -6.18
C ASP A 84 -5.71 12.61 -5.25
N ALA A 85 -6.10 12.58 -3.96
CA ALA A 85 -5.66 13.54 -2.96
C ALA A 85 -4.22 13.26 -2.48
N TYR A 86 -3.79 12.00 -2.51
CA TYR A 86 -2.48 11.57 -2.01
C TYR A 86 -1.51 11.14 -3.13
N LYS A 87 -1.86 11.32 -4.40
CA LYS A 87 -1.06 10.85 -5.55
C LYS A 87 0.36 11.42 -5.57
N ASP A 88 0.53 12.69 -5.21
CA ASP A 88 1.85 13.33 -5.24
C ASP A 88 2.73 12.80 -4.10
N LEU A 89 2.13 12.53 -2.93
CA LEU A 89 2.79 11.86 -1.82
C LEU A 89 3.19 10.43 -2.20
N LEU A 90 2.26 9.62 -2.73
CA LEU A 90 2.56 8.25 -3.16
C LEU A 90 3.67 8.22 -4.20
N ARG A 91 3.62 9.11 -5.20
CA ARG A 91 4.67 9.22 -6.20
C ARG A 91 6.01 9.58 -5.57
N ALA A 92 6.05 10.57 -4.68
CA ALA A 92 7.28 10.96 -4.00
C ALA A 92 7.88 9.81 -3.16
N LEU A 93 7.03 9.07 -2.44
CA LEU A 93 7.46 7.93 -1.62
C LEU A 93 8.01 6.77 -2.46
N ILE A 94 7.34 6.39 -3.56
CA ILE A 94 7.81 5.31 -4.45
C ILE A 94 9.11 5.69 -5.16
N MET A 95 9.23 6.95 -5.59
CA MET A 95 10.39 7.43 -6.35
C MET A 95 11.64 7.64 -5.47
N SER A 96 11.48 7.69 -4.15
CA SER A 96 12.59 7.79 -3.20
C SER A 96 13.40 6.49 -3.15
N ASP A 97 14.66 6.58 -2.74
CA ASP A 97 15.51 5.42 -2.43
C ASP A 97 15.46 5.06 -0.93
N GLU A 98 14.88 5.94 -0.10
CA GLU A 98 14.72 5.76 1.35
C GLU A 98 13.32 6.17 1.83
N ASP A 99 12.99 5.81 3.07
CA ASP A 99 11.76 6.25 3.72
C ASP A 99 11.76 7.78 3.92
N ILE A 100 10.65 8.44 3.57
CA ILE A 100 10.47 9.88 3.78
C ILE A 100 9.39 10.10 4.84
N GLY A 101 9.76 10.82 5.90
CA GLY A 101 8.85 11.27 6.94
C GLY A 101 8.62 10.25 8.06
N TRP A 102 8.36 8.99 7.74
CA TRP A 102 8.17 7.90 8.71
C TRP A 102 8.66 6.55 8.21
N GLN A 103 8.92 5.64 9.14
CA GLN A 103 9.39 4.29 8.86
C GLN A 103 8.40 3.49 7.97
N ASN A 104 8.92 2.74 7.01
CA ASN A 104 8.19 1.92 6.03
C ASN A 104 7.26 2.73 5.10
N SER A 105 7.46 4.03 4.97
CA SER A 105 6.66 4.90 4.10
C SER A 105 6.80 4.51 2.62
N ARG A 106 8.02 4.18 2.16
CA ARG A 106 8.27 3.73 0.78
C ARG A 106 7.61 2.40 0.49
N MET A 107 7.86 1.40 1.34
CA MET A 107 7.21 0.08 1.28
C MET A 107 5.68 0.19 1.23
N THR A 108 5.11 1.06 2.07
CA THR A 108 3.66 1.29 2.11
C THR A 108 3.14 1.84 0.79
N ALA A 109 3.83 2.82 0.21
CA ALA A 109 3.45 3.43 -1.06
C ALA A 109 3.57 2.43 -2.22
N ILE A 110 4.61 1.58 -2.22
CA ILE A 110 4.77 0.47 -3.17
C ILE A 110 3.56 -0.46 -3.11
N HIS A 111 3.14 -0.87 -1.91
CA HIS A 111 1.94 -1.71 -1.70
C HIS A 111 0.61 -1.05 -2.09
N LEU A 112 0.60 0.24 -2.43
CA LEU A 112 -0.54 0.99 -2.92
C LEU A 112 -0.41 1.34 -4.41
N ALA A 113 0.67 0.92 -5.06
CA ALA A 113 0.94 1.23 -6.47
C ALA A 113 -0.08 0.59 -7.42
N ASP A 114 -0.68 -0.53 -7.03
CA ASP A 114 -1.83 -1.15 -7.72
C ASP A 114 -3.01 -0.17 -7.81
N VAL A 115 -3.42 0.38 -6.66
CA VAL A 115 -4.54 1.33 -6.59
C VAL A 115 -4.19 2.66 -7.28
N TYR A 116 -2.91 3.06 -7.20
CA TYR A 116 -2.41 4.24 -7.88
C TYR A 116 -2.47 4.10 -9.41
N LEU A 117 -1.88 3.03 -9.96
CA LEU A 117 -1.75 2.83 -11.40
C LEU A 117 -3.05 2.39 -12.09
N GLU A 118 -4.01 1.85 -11.32
CA GLU A 118 -5.37 1.62 -11.81
C GLU A 118 -6.04 2.94 -12.22
N LYS A 119 -5.82 4.02 -11.45
CA LYS A 119 -6.42 5.34 -11.71
C LYS A 119 -5.52 6.28 -12.52
N LEU A 120 -4.20 6.16 -12.38
CA LEU A 120 -3.23 7.10 -12.93
C LEU A 120 -2.27 6.38 -13.88
N HIS A 121 -2.21 6.85 -15.12
CA HIS A 121 -1.28 6.30 -16.11
C HIS A 121 0.11 6.89 -15.92
N ASP A 122 0.93 6.23 -15.11
CA ASP A 122 2.26 6.71 -14.74
C ASP A 122 3.33 5.65 -14.98
N ASN A 123 3.86 5.66 -16.21
CA ASN A 123 4.89 4.71 -16.62
C ASN A 123 6.17 4.82 -15.78
N ALA A 124 6.49 6.01 -15.26
CA ALA A 124 7.69 6.19 -14.44
C ALA A 124 7.59 5.42 -13.12
N ILE A 125 6.40 5.36 -12.52
CA ILE A 125 6.17 4.52 -11.33
C ILE A 125 6.36 3.04 -11.66
N GLY A 126 5.76 2.57 -12.76
CA GLY A 126 5.94 1.18 -13.20
C GLY A 126 7.42 0.82 -13.43
N CYS A 127 8.20 1.72 -14.01
CA CYS A 127 9.63 1.51 -14.20
C CYS A 127 10.44 1.60 -12.91
N LYS A 128 10.08 2.49 -11.98
CA LYS A 128 10.73 2.53 -10.66
C LYS A 128 10.45 1.25 -9.88
N LEU A 129 9.25 0.68 -9.94
CA LEU A 129 8.96 -0.61 -9.31
C LEU A 129 9.82 -1.74 -9.92
N LEU A 130 10.00 -1.76 -11.24
CA LEU A 130 10.91 -2.71 -11.90
C LEU A 130 12.36 -2.52 -11.45
N GLU A 131 12.84 -1.28 -11.37
CA GLU A 131 14.17 -0.95 -10.85
C GLU A 131 14.36 -1.43 -9.40
N ILE A 132 13.41 -1.14 -8.52
CA ILE A 132 13.42 -1.57 -7.11
C ILE A 132 13.48 -3.09 -7.01
N MET A 133 12.68 -3.81 -7.80
CA MET A 133 12.69 -5.27 -7.83
C MET A 133 14.06 -5.84 -8.23
N MET A 134 14.75 -5.18 -9.16
CA MET A 134 16.00 -5.65 -9.77
C MET A 134 17.26 -5.25 -9.00
N THR A 135 17.21 -4.23 -8.14
CA THR A 135 18.36 -3.78 -7.34
C THR A 135 18.64 -4.74 -6.19
N GLU A 136 19.78 -5.44 -6.22
CA GLU A 136 20.08 -6.57 -5.33
C GLU A 136 19.91 -6.27 -3.84
N ASN A 137 20.37 -5.10 -3.41
CA ASN A 137 20.40 -4.65 -2.01
C ASN A 137 19.22 -3.76 -1.61
N ASP A 138 18.21 -3.62 -2.47
CA ASP A 138 17.02 -2.84 -2.11
C ASP A 138 16.14 -3.64 -1.13
N GLN A 139 15.81 -3.05 0.00
CA GLN A 139 15.00 -3.69 1.04
C GLN A 139 13.55 -3.95 0.60
N ASP A 140 13.06 -3.23 -0.42
CA ASP A 140 11.68 -3.29 -0.89
C ASP A 140 11.50 -4.16 -2.15
N ARG A 141 12.53 -4.92 -2.57
CA ARG A 141 12.47 -5.80 -3.76
C ARG A 141 11.23 -6.68 -3.78
N LEU A 142 10.93 -7.35 -2.65
CA LEU A 142 9.79 -8.26 -2.53
C LEU A 142 8.48 -7.48 -2.67
N SER A 143 8.35 -6.36 -1.96
CA SER A 143 7.19 -5.47 -2.05
C SER A 143 6.94 -4.99 -3.50
N ALA A 144 8.01 -4.64 -4.23
CA ALA A 144 7.93 -4.24 -5.63
C ALA A 144 7.53 -5.40 -6.55
N ARG A 145 8.13 -6.59 -6.37
CA ARG A 145 7.72 -7.82 -7.08
C ARG A 145 6.24 -8.11 -6.89
N PHE A 146 5.79 -8.14 -5.64
CA PHE A 146 4.39 -8.39 -5.32
C PHE A 146 3.48 -7.37 -5.99
N SER A 147 3.81 -6.09 -5.90
CA SER A 147 3.02 -5.03 -6.51
C SER A 147 2.97 -5.16 -8.03
N LEU A 148 4.10 -5.46 -8.69
CA LEU A 148 4.14 -5.72 -10.14
C LEU A 148 3.28 -6.92 -10.53
N ILE A 149 3.30 -8.01 -9.77
CA ILE A 149 2.45 -9.19 -10.02
C ILE A 149 0.97 -8.82 -9.98
N GLU A 150 0.55 -8.00 -9.01
CA GLU A 150 -0.83 -7.50 -8.92
C GLU A 150 -1.17 -6.61 -10.11
N ILE A 151 -0.35 -5.58 -10.37
CA ILE A 151 -0.59 -4.58 -11.42
C ILE A 151 -0.66 -5.23 -12.81
N LEU A 152 0.18 -6.23 -13.07
CA LEU A 152 0.29 -6.91 -14.35
C LEU A 152 -0.65 -8.13 -14.46
N GLY A 153 -1.35 -8.50 -13.38
CA GLY A 153 -2.28 -9.63 -13.37
C GLY A 153 -1.62 -10.99 -13.55
N LEU A 154 -0.39 -11.17 -13.06
CA LEU A 154 0.45 -12.35 -13.37
C LEU A 154 0.24 -13.55 -12.44
N ARG A 155 -0.59 -13.43 -11.39
CA ARG A 155 -0.77 -14.48 -10.35
C ARG A 155 -1.03 -15.89 -10.87
N GLN A 156 -1.78 -16.02 -11.97
CA GLN A 156 -2.15 -17.33 -12.53
C GLN A 156 -1.17 -17.84 -13.59
N ILE A 157 -0.15 -17.04 -13.92
CA ILE A 157 0.85 -17.33 -14.95
C ILE A 157 2.14 -17.83 -14.29
N LEU A 158 2.51 -17.24 -13.15
CA LEU A 158 3.74 -17.56 -12.45
C LEU A 158 3.66 -18.91 -11.73
N ALA A 159 4.78 -19.62 -11.68
CA ALA A 159 4.89 -20.90 -10.99
C ALA A 159 4.89 -20.71 -9.46
N ASP A 160 5.58 -19.69 -8.96
CA ASP A 160 5.57 -19.28 -7.55
C ASP A 160 5.35 -17.76 -7.42
N PRO A 161 4.09 -17.30 -7.43
CA PRO A 161 3.75 -15.90 -7.23
C PRO A 161 4.20 -15.36 -5.87
N PHE A 162 4.44 -16.21 -4.88
CA PHE A 162 4.73 -15.83 -3.48
C PHE A 162 6.12 -16.21 -2.98
N ALA A 163 7.05 -16.41 -3.92
CA ALA A 163 8.46 -16.64 -3.60
C ALA A 163 8.98 -15.63 -2.57
N ILE A 164 9.54 -16.15 -1.49
CA ILE A 164 10.14 -15.38 -0.39
C ILE A 164 11.65 -15.17 -0.60
N GLU A 165 12.26 -15.93 -1.50
CA GLU A 165 13.66 -15.80 -1.91
C GLU A 165 13.72 -15.21 -3.32
N PHE A 166 14.62 -14.25 -3.54
CA PHE A 166 14.91 -13.71 -4.86
C PHE A 166 16.01 -14.53 -5.51
N ASP A 167 15.64 -15.43 -6.41
CA ASP A 167 16.57 -16.05 -7.35
C ASP A 167 16.46 -15.33 -8.70
N GLU A 168 17.55 -14.64 -9.07
CA GLU A 168 17.69 -13.79 -10.26
C GLU A 168 17.61 -14.59 -11.57
N PHE A 169 17.64 -15.92 -11.49
CA PHE A 169 17.63 -16.81 -12.65
C PHE A 169 16.32 -17.56 -12.85
N THR A 170 15.26 -17.17 -12.15
CA THR A 170 13.94 -17.82 -12.28
C THR A 170 13.20 -17.40 -13.55
N GLU A 171 12.46 -18.34 -14.14
CA GLU A 171 11.56 -18.07 -15.27
C GLU A 171 10.50 -17.03 -14.90
N ASP A 172 9.95 -17.11 -13.68
CA ASP A 172 8.98 -16.14 -13.16
C ASP A 172 9.51 -14.71 -13.17
N LEU A 173 10.78 -14.50 -12.77
CA LEU A 173 11.38 -13.16 -12.80
C LEU A 173 11.44 -12.61 -14.23
N GLN A 174 11.84 -13.44 -15.19
CA GLN A 174 11.89 -13.04 -16.60
C GLN A 174 10.50 -12.68 -17.15
N ILE A 175 9.46 -13.42 -16.75
CA ILE A 175 8.06 -13.10 -17.11
C ILE A 175 7.66 -11.73 -16.55
N ILE A 176 7.97 -11.45 -15.27
CA ILE A 176 7.64 -10.16 -14.64
C ILE A 176 8.38 -9.01 -15.34
N ILE A 177 9.69 -9.16 -15.59
CA ILE A 177 10.51 -8.14 -16.28
C ILE A 177 9.91 -7.83 -17.66
N ALA A 178 9.67 -8.86 -18.47
CA ALA A 178 9.17 -8.68 -19.83
C ALA A 178 7.79 -8.02 -19.84
N ALA A 179 6.89 -8.43 -18.94
CA ALA A 179 5.56 -7.85 -18.80
C ALA A 179 5.63 -6.38 -18.34
N ALA A 180 6.49 -6.04 -17.37
CA ALA A 180 6.70 -4.68 -16.91
C ALA A 180 7.27 -3.78 -18.01
N GLN A 181 8.31 -4.23 -18.72
CA GLN A 181 8.90 -3.50 -19.85
C GLN A 181 7.87 -3.25 -20.96
N ALA A 182 7.05 -4.25 -21.29
CA ALA A 182 5.99 -4.10 -22.28
C ALA A 182 4.89 -3.12 -21.83
N ARG A 183 4.47 -3.18 -20.56
CA ARG A 183 3.36 -2.38 -20.01
C ARG A 183 3.73 -0.92 -19.75
N PHE A 184 4.95 -0.66 -19.30
CA PHE A 184 5.40 0.66 -18.83
C PHE A 184 6.45 1.30 -19.74
N HIS A 185 6.92 0.60 -20.78
CA HIS A 185 7.93 1.09 -21.71
C HIS A 185 9.27 1.42 -21.04
N CYS A 186 9.69 0.60 -20.08
CA CYS A 186 10.96 0.77 -19.40
C CYS A 186 12.14 0.42 -20.32
N SER A 187 13.22 1.19 -20.23
CA SER A 187 14.47 0.88 -20.93
C SER A 187 15.10 -0.40 -20.38
N ALA A 188 15.63 -1.23 -21.27
CA ALA A 188 16.24 -2.52 -20.95
C ALA A 188 17.63 -2.43 -20.31
N GLU A 189 18.02 -1.28 -19.74
CA GLU A 189 19.31 -1.16 -19.05
C GLU A 189 19.22 -1.93 -17.74
N ALA A 190 19.61 -3.21 -17.82
CA ALA A 190 19.86 -4.04 -16.66
C ALA A 190 20.78 -3.29 -15.68
N PRO A 191 20.56 -3.40 -14.36
CA PRO A 191 21.49 -2.83 -13.40
C PRO A 191 22.89 -3.37 -13.71
N ILE A 192 23.86 -2.47 -13.82
CA ILE A 192 25.26 -2.87 -13.88
C ILE A 192 25.59 -3.45 -12.51
N ILE A 193 25.62 -4.78 -12.44
CA ILE A 193 26.12 -5.51 -11.27
C ILE A 193 27.62 -5.19 -11.18
N HIS A 194 28.01 -4.50 -10.10
CA HIS A 194 29.40 -4.17 -9.78
C HIS A 194 29.95 -5.12 -8.72
#